data_AF-A0A401H4S8-F1
#
_entry.id   AF-A0A401H4S8-F1
#
_cell.length_a   1.000
_cell.length_b   1.000
_cell.length_c   1.000
_cell.angle_alpha   90.00
_cell.angle_beta   90.00
_cell.angle_gamma   90.00
#
_symmetry.space_group_name_H-M   'P 1'
#
loop_
_entity.id
_entity.type
_entity.pdbx_description
1 polymer ?
#
loop_
_entity_poly.entity_id
_entity_poly.type
_entity_poly.pdbx_seq_one_letter_code
_entity_poly.pdbx_strand_id
1 'polypeptide(L)'
;MNHVSIIVSGVDSLPESADASPLIHAEDLKLYLPSELAQAQHEVGCRGGIIEKEHHFHMAQVEDALEDIRHLRRIYARLLAKYRINIASMGKKANTCSKTNIRVFNLKIALTIARYHDTCHALLVLDPGGEWKIRFQEFKDGDNRGPAWEENERSEGHHEPSWIWLVPCRTSRAPTTLAQQDLASMPEQAAVAQEDPTSVQDSTAPEDNDDHLHVEWAKTVVRADRWEEEWKTLVDEMH
;
A
#
# COMPACT_ATOMS: atom_id res chain seq x y z
N MET A 1 -55.02 37.81 -9.95
CA MET A 1 -54.96 36.44 -10.51
C MET A 1 -54.09 35.61 -9.60
N ASN A 2 -54.63 34.45 -9.23
CA ASN A 2 -54.28 33.56 -8.13
C ASN A 2 -52.88 32.93 -8.26
N HIS A 3 -52.18 32.70 -7.14
CA HIS A 3 -51.97 31.36 -6.54
C HIS A 3 -51.06 31.48 -5.31
N VAL A 4 -51.63 31.40 -4.09
CA VAL A 4 -51.75 30.21 -3.22
C VAL A 4 -50.50 29.99 -2.37
N SER A 5 -50.66 30.36 -1.09
CA SER A 5 -49.90 29.89 0.06
C SER A 5 -49.99 28.36 0.19
N ILE A 6 -48.90 27.73 0.61
CA ILE A 6 -48.99 26.50 1.41
C ILE A 6 -48.24 26.76 2.71
N ILE A 7 -49.03 27.07 3.73
CA ILE A 7 -48.67 26.97 5.13
C ILE A 7 -49.06 25.55 5.56
N VAL A 8 -48.11 24.80 6.11
CA VAL A 8 -48.43 23.82 7.15
C VAL A 8 -47.61 24.21 8.37
N SER A 9 -48.22 25.06 9.18
CA SER A 9 -47.88 25.28 10.58
C SER A 9 -48.47 24.14 11.40
N GLY A 10 -47.70 23.67 12.38
CA GLY A 10 -48.25 22.88 13.48
C GLY A 10 -47.16 22.10 14.19
N VAL A 11 -46.61 22.65 15.28
CA VAL A 11 -46.99 22.22 16.63
C VAL A 11 -46.47 23.27 17.63
N ASP A 12 -47.37 23.54 18.58
CA ASP A 12 -47.37 24.50 19.66
C ASP A 12 -46.10 24.60 20.53
N SER A 13 -45.79 25.87 20.81
CA SER A 13 -45.31 26.43 22.08
C SER A 13 -44.94 25.48 23.22
N LEU A 14 -43.63 25.38 23.50
CA LEU A 14 -43.07 25.04 24.81
C LEU A 14 -41.98 26.07 25.18
N PRO A 15 -41.78 26.33 26.48
CA PRO A 15 -41.18 27.57 26.97
C PRO A 15 -39.70 27.68 26.62
N GLU A 16 -39.32 28.92 26.33
CA GLU A 16 -37.97 29.40 26.11
C GLU A 16 -37.10 29.14 27.34
N SER A 17 -36.56 27.93 27.43
CA SER A 17 -35.44 27.60 28.29
C SER A 17 -34.17 27.98 27.52
N ALA A 18 -33.54 29.04 27.99
CA ALA A 18 -32.23 29.50 27.56
C ALA A 18 -31.18 28.40 27.72
N ASP A 19 -30.96 27.62 26.67
CA ASP A 19 -29.68 27.00 26.36
C ASP A 19 -29.42 27.27 24.88
N ALA A 20 -28.82 28.42 24.61
CA ALA A 20 -28.26 28.75 23.31
C ALA A 20 -27.14 27.77 23.02
N SER A 21 -27.49 26.59 22.51
CA SER A 21 -26.52 25.68 21.91
C SER A 21 -25.78 26.49 20.84
N PRO A 22 -24.44 26.57 20.90
CA PRO A 22 -23.70 27.27 19.87
C PRO A 22 -24.11 26.70 18.53
N LEU A 23 -24.41 27.57 17.55
CA LEU A 23 -24.62 27.13 16.17
C LEU A 23 -23.28 26.53 15.71
N ILE A 24 -23.12 25.22 15.88
CA ILE A 24 -21.96 24.49 15.39
C ILE A 24 -22.17 24.37 13.88
N HIS A 25 -21.18 24.83 13.11
CA HIS A 25 -21.20 24.67 11.67
C HIS A 25 -21.10 23.18 11.31
N ALA A 26 -21.75 22.75 10.23
CA ALA A 26 -21.80 21.34 9.87
C ALA A 26 -20.39 20.76 9.62
N GLU A 27 -19.47 21.60 9.14
CA GLU A 27 -18.06 21.27 8.93
C GLU A 27 -17.25 21.07 10.21
N ASP A 28 -17.68 21.64 11.34
CA ASP A 28 -17.00 21.52 12.62
C ASP A 28 -17.47 20.28 13.41
N LEU A 29 -18.50 19.61 12.92
CA LEU A 29 -19.05 18.43 13.57
C LEU A 29 -18.15 17.22 13.27
N LYS A 30 -17.57 16.64 14.33
CA LYS A 30 -16.77 15.42 14.19
C LYS A 30 -17.62 14.30 13.60
N LEU A 31 -17.22 13.83 12.42
CA LEU A 31 -17.80 12.66 11.78
C LEU A 31 -17.13 11.41 12.34
N TYR A 32 -17.92 10.56 12.99
CA TYR A 32 -17.44 9.28 13.51
C TYR A 32 -17.56 8.21 12.44
N LEU A 33 -16.51 7.41 12.32
CA LEU A 33 -16.56 6.14 11.61
C LEU A 33 -17.11 5.05 12.54
N PRO A 34 -17.76 4.00 12.01
CA PRO A 34 -18.18 2.87 12.83
C PRO A 34 -17.05 2.25 13.65
N SER A 35 -15.80 2.17 13.16
CA SER A 35 -14.67 1.71 13.99
C SER A 35 -14.34 2.58 15.21
N GLU A 36 -14.78 3.85 15.25
CA GLU A 36 -14.61 4.74 16.41
C GLU A 36 -15.78 4.67 17.41
N LEU A 37 -16.85 3.95 17.07
CA LEU A 37 -18.06 3.83 17.90
C LEU A 37 -18.03 2.55 18.74
N ALA A 38 -18.75 2.56 19.86
CA ALA A 38 -18.98 1.35 20.62
C ALA A 38 -19.99 0.45 19.90
N GLN A 39 -19.86 -0.87 20.03
CA GLN A 39 -20.74 -1.85 19.37
C GLN A 39 -22.24 -1.58 19.60
N ALA A 40 -22.62 -1.11 20.80
CA ALA A 40 -24.01 -0.77 21.13
C ALA A 40 -24.55 0.44 20.34
N GLN A 41 -23.69 1.34 19.89
CA GLN A 41 -24.06 2.52 19.08
C GLN A 41 -24.22 2.16 17.61
N HIS A 42 -23.67 1.02 17.16
CA HIS A 42 -23.81 0.56 15.79
C HIS A 42 -25.26 0.22 15.46
N GLU A 43 -25.97 -0.42 16.39
CA GLU A 43 -27.37 -0.83 16.21
C GLU A 43 -28.33 0.37 16.04
N VAL A 44 -27.98 1.51 16.64
CA VAL A 44 -28.81 2.72 16.64
C VAL A 44 -28.43 3.70 15.52
N GLY A 45 -27.13 3.87 15.27
CA GLY A 45 -26.59 4.90 14.39
C GLY A 45 -26.19 4.42 12.99
N CYS A 46 -25.72 3.17 12.85
CA CYS A 46 -25.19 2.66 11.59
C CYS A 46 -26.31 2.04 10.75
N ARG A 47 -26.85 2.80 9.80
CA ARG A 47 -27.78 2.24 8.79
C ARG A 47 -27.07 1.18 7.94
N GLY A 48 -27.85 0.18 7.49
CA GLY A 48 -27.33 -1.04 6.87
C GLY A 48 -26.29 -0.82 5.75
N GLY A 49 -25.21 -1.61 5.80
CA GLY A 49 -24.12 -1.61 4.82
C GLY A 49 -23.02 -0.56 5.02
N ILE A 50 -23.13 0.33 6.02
CA ILE A 50 -22.04 1.26 6.35
C ILE A 50 -20.81 0.55 6.92
N ILE A 51 -21.03 -0.43 7.79
CA ILE A 51 -19.97 -1.24 8.40
C ILE A 51 -19.21 -2.03 7.32
N GLU A 52 -19.92 -2.62 6.36
CA GLU A 52 -19.33 -3.36 5.24
C GLU A 52 -18.49 -2.46 4.33
N LYS A 53 -18.99 -1.24 4.05
CA LYS A 53 -18.25 -0.24 3.25
C LYS A 53 -16.99 0.21 3.97
N GLU A 54 -17.08 0.46 5.27
CA GLU A 54 -15.91 0.83 6.07
C GLU A 54 -14.89 -0.31 6.13
N HIS A 55 -15.35 -1.54 6.32
CA HIS A 55 -14.47 -2.72 6.26
C HIS A 55 -13.75 -2.81 4.91
N HIS A 56 -14.47 -2.63 3.79
CA HIS A 56 -13.85 -2.62 2.46
C HIS A 56 -12.85 -1.47 2.28
N PHE A 57 -13.16 -0.29 2.82
CA PHE A 57 -12.26 0.85 2.81
C PHE A 57 -10.96 0.56 3.57
N HIS A 58 -11.05 0.05 4.80
CA HIS A 58 -9.85 -0.29 5.59
C HIS A 58 -9.05 -1.42 4.95
N MET A 59 -9.70 -2.41 4.34
CA MET A 59 -9.03 -3.46 3.57
C MET A 59 -8.19 -2.88 2.42
N ALA A 60 -8.75 -1.95 1.65
CA ALA A 60 -8.00 -1.26 0.60
C ALA A 60 -6.86 -0.42 1.20
N GLN A 61 -7.12 0.28 2.30
CA GLN A 61 -6.13 1.14 2.95
C GLN A 61 -4.94 0.36 3.53
N VAL A 62 -5.16 -0.84 4.06
CA VAL A 62 -4.09 -1.76 4.50
C VAL A 62 -3.25 -2.24 3.32
N GLU A 63 -3.91 -2.57 2.20
CA GLU A 63 -3.23 -3.00 0.97
C GLU A 63 -2.35 -1.88 0.40
N ASP A 64 -2.89 -0.67 0.29
CA ASP A 64 -2.15 0.51 -0.16
C ASP A 64 -1.00 0.84 0.79
N ALA A 65 -1.22 0.80 2.11
CA ALA A 65 -0.17 1.06 3.09
C ALA A 65 0.96 0.02 2.99
N LEU A 66 0.64 -1.25 2.74
CA LEU A 66 1.66 -2.29 2.56
C LEU A 66 2.48 -2.06 1.29
N GLU A 67 1.85 -1.68 0.18
CA GLU A 67 2.57 -1.38 -1.06
C GLU A 67 3.41 -0.11 -0.92
N ASP A 68 2.91 0.92 -0.24
CA ASP A 68 3.68 2.12 0.10
C ASP A 68 4.91 1.78 0.93
N ILE A 69 4.80 0.89 1.93
CA ILE A 69 5.95 0.44 2.74
C ILE A 69 7.00 -0.24 1.85
N ARG A 70 6.59 -1.16 0.97
CA ARG A 70 7.49 -1.84 0.04
C ARG A 70 8.17 -0.85 -0.90
N HIS A 71 7.40 0.04 -1.50
CA HIS A 71 7.90 1.06 -2.41
C HIS A 71 8.92 1.98 -1.72
N LEU A 72 8.58 2.51 -0.53
CA LEU A 72 9.49 3.34 0.26
C LEU A 72 10.76 2.57 0.66
N ARG A 73 10.65 1.28 0.99
CA ARG A 73 11.80 0.43 1.31
C ARG A 73 12.71 0.19 0.11
N ARG A 74 12.15 -0.04 -1.09
CA ARG A 74 12.93 -0.13 -2.34
C ARG A 74 13.71 1.17 -2.60
N ILE A 75 13.05 2.33 -2.47
CA ILE A 75 13.71 3.64 -2.62
C ILE A 75 14.80 3.83 -1.56
N TYR A 76 14.52 3.47 -0.31
CA TYR A 76 15.47 3.59 0.80
C TYR A 76 16.73 2.76 0.56
N ALA A 77 16.58 1.50 0.15
CA ALA A 77 17.71 0.62 -0.19
C ALA A 77 18.57 1.21 -1.33
N ARG A 78 17.93 1.71 -2.39
CA ARG A 78 18.62 2.39 -3.51
C ARG A 78 19.37 3.64 -3.05
N LEU A 79 18.77 4.45 -2.18
CA LEU A 79 19.39 5.65 -1.62
C LEU A 79 20.61 5.31 -0.75
N LEU A 80 20.51 4.27 0.08
CA LEU A 80 21.61 3.78 0.89
C LEU A 80 22.78 3.28 0.02
N ALA A 81 22.50 2.43 -0.97
CA ALA A 81 23.53 1.95 -1.90
C ALA A 81 24.26 3.13 -2.57
N LYS A 82 23.51 4.13 -3.05
CA LYS A 82 24.07 5.35 -3.67
C LYS A 82 24.91 6.17 -2.68
N TYR A 83 24.45 6.34 -1.44
CA TYR A 83 25.17 7.05 -0.39
C TYR A 83 26.51 6.37 -0.07
N ARG A 84 26.50 5.03 0.02
CA ARG A 84 27.69 4.24 0.29
C ARG A 84 28.75 4.38 -0.81
N ILE A 85 28.34 4.26 -2.08
CA ILE A 85 29.26 4.32 -3.22
C ILE A 85 29.83 5.74 -3.43
N ASN A 86 28.98 6.77 -3.36
CA ASN A 86 29.34 8.10 -3.86
C ASN A 86 29.74 9.09 -2.76
N ILE A 87 29.29 8.91 -1.51
CA ILE A 87 29.24 10.01 -0.53
C ILE A 87 30.01 9.69 0.75
N ALA A 88 30.26 8.40 1.03
CA ALA A 88 31.11 7.99 2.15
C ALA A 88 32.55 8.53 2.06
N SER A 89 33.04 8.81 0.85
CA SER A 89 34.38 9.35 0.55
C SER A 89 34.39 10.87 0.24
N MET A 90 33.22 11.49 0.00
CA MET A 90 33.14 12.92 -0.40
C MET A 90 32.94 13.88 0.78
N GLY A 91 33.28 15.16 0.55
CA GLY A 91 33.32 16.21 1.57
C GLY A 91 32.01 16.47 2.36
N LYS A 92 32.17 17.17 3.49
CA LYS A 92 31.14 17.33 4.56
C LYS A 92 29.73 17.75 4.09
N LYS A 93 29.61 18.61 3.07
CA LYS A 93 28.32 19.15 2.61
C LYS A 93 27.44 18.10 1.91
N ALA A 94 28.02 17.25 1.05
CA ALA A 94 27.29 16.17 0.37
C ALA A 94 26.79 15.13 1.38
N ASN A 95 27.60 14.86 2.41
CA ASN A 95 27.27 13.95 3.50
C ASN A 95 26.01 14.39 4.28
N THR A 96 25.85 15.70 4.54
CA THR A 96 24.68 16.23 5.27
C THR A 96 23.38 16.12 4.46
N CYS A 97 23.39 16.47 3.18
CA CYS A 97 22.18 16.40 2.33
C CYS A 97 21.66 14.96 2.22
N SER A 98 22.55 14.00 2.03
CA SER A 98 22.18 12.59 1.92
C SER A 98 21.67 12.02 3.24
N LYS A 99 22.28 12.37 4.37
CA LYS A 99 21.77 11.99 5.70
C LYS A 99 20.37 12.58 5.96
N THR A 100 20.12 13.81 5.53
CA THR A 100 18.78 14.41 5.62
C THR A 100 17.77 13.63 4.79
N ASN A 101 18.10 13.28 3.54
CA ASN A 101 17.21 12.46 2.71
C ASN A 101 16.93 11.09 3.34
N ILE A 102 17.96 10.38 3.82
CA ILE A 102 17.82 9.09 4.52
C ILE A 102 16.87 9.23 5.72
N ARG A 103 17.02 10.29 6.52
CA ARG A 103 16.14 10.56 7.66
C ARG A 103 14.69 10.82 7.24
N VAL A 104 14.48 11.59 6.17
CA VAL A 104 13.13 11.87 5.65
C VAL A 104 12.45 10.59 5.20
N PHE A 105 13.15 9.71 4.49
CA PHE A 105 12.59 8.42 4.07
C PHE A 105 12.29 7.49 5.26
N ASN A 106 13.16 7.44 6.26
CA ASN A 106 12.89 6.68 7.49
C ASN A 106 11.63 7.20 8.21
N LEU A 107 11.44 8.51 8.28
CA LEU A 107 10.24 9.09 8.85
C LEU A 107 8.99 8.72 8.05
N LYS A 108 9.06 8.77 6.71
CA LYS A 108 7.95 8.34 5.85
C LYS A 108 7.59 6.88 6.08
N ILE A 109 8.59 5.99 6.14
CA ILE A 109 8.39 4.56 6.43
C ILE A 109 7.68 4.39 7.78
N ALA A 110 8.15 5.05 8.84
CA ALA A 110 7.54 4.98 10.17
C ALA A 110 6.09 5.47 10.18
N LEU A 111 5.79 6.56 9.46
CA LEU A 111 4.43 7.08 9.35
C LEU A 111 3.50 6.14 8.58
N THR A 112 3.98 5.53 7.49
CA THR A 112 3.19 4.54 6.74
C THR A 112 2.94 3.28 7.56
N ILE A 113 3.93 2.84 8.36
CA ILE A 113 3.76 1.75 9.32
C ILE A 113 2.69 2.10 10.35
N ALA A 114 2.74 3.30 10.95
CA ALA A 114 1.71 3.74 11.89
C ALA A 114 0.30 3.70 11.26
N ARG A 115 0.16 4.20 10.02
CA ARG A 115 -1.10 4.10 9.26
C ARG A 115 -1.55 2.64 9.08
N TYR A 116 -0.62 1.73 8.78
CA TYR A 116 -0.91 0.30 8.66
C TYR A 116 -1.42 -0.31 9.98
N HIS A 117 -0.82 0.06 11.11
CA HIS A 117 -1.31 -0.38 12.43
C HIS A 117 -2.70 0.18 12.74
N ASP A 118 -2.92 1.48 12.50
CA ASP A 118 -4.21 2.14 12.75
C ASP A 118 -5.34 1.48 11.96
N THR A 119 -5.10 1.15 10.69
CA THR A 119 -6.09 0.46 9.85
C THR A 119 -6.30 -0.99 10.26
N CYS A 120 -5.25 -1.72 10.65
CA CYS A 120 -5.39 -3.05 11.24
C CYS A 120 -6.20 -3.01 12.54
N HIS A 121 -6.00 -1.99 13.39
CA HIS A 121 -6.80 -1.80 14.60
C HIS A 121 -8.27 -1.53 14.28
N ALA A 122 -8.57 -0.70 13.28
CA ALA A 122 -9.94 -0.48 12.83
C ALA A 122 -10.59 -1.77 12.30
N LEU A 123 -9.86 -2.58 11.53
CA LEU A 123 -10.33 -3.89 11.07
C LEU A 123 -10.55 -4.88 12.24
N LEU A 124 -9.74 -4.85 13.29
CA LEU A 124 -9.96 -5.66 14.49
C LEU A 124 -11.28 -5.32 15.21
N VAL A 125 -11.67 -4.05 15.21
CA VAL A 125 -12.94 -3.60 15.81
C VAL A 125 -14.13 -4.04 14.97
N LEU A 126 -14.04 -3.93 13.63
CA LEU A 126 -15.14 -4.26 12.71
C LEU A 126 -15.30 -5.77 12.49
N ASP A 127 -14.19 -6.50 12.32
CA ASP A 127 -14.16 -7.94 12.07
C ASP A 127 -12.99 -8.60 12.83
N PRO A 128 -13.20 -8.98 14.11
CA PRO A 128 -12.16 -9.64 14.90
C PRO A 128 -11.84 -11.06 14.42
N GLY A 129 -12.65 -11.68 13.56
CA GLY A 129 -12.50 -13.07 13.11
C GLY A 129 -12.08 -13.21 11.64
N GLY A 130 -11.88 -12.11 10.93
CA GLY A 130 -11.74 -12.13 9.48
C GLY A 130 -10.50 -12.82 8.93
N GLU A 131 -10.68 -13.41 7.75
CA GLU A 131 -9.63 -13.98 6.89
C GLU A 131 -8.51 -12.98 6.57
N TRP A 132 -8.76 -11.68 6.75
CA TRP A 132 -7.79 -10.61 6.53
C TRP A 132 -6.54 -10.77 7.40
N LYS A 133 -6.64 -11.37 8.59
CA LYS A 133 -5.50 -11.66 9.48
C LYS A 133 -4.49 -12.65 8.90
N ILE A 134 -4.93 -13.53 8.01
CA ILE A 134 -4.03 -14.49 7.33
C ILE A 134 -3.14 -13.74 6.33
N ARG A 135 -3.70 -12.74 5.66
CA ARG A 135 -3.01 -11.94 4.64
C ARG A 135 -2.19 -10.80 5.25
N PHE A 136 -2.69 -10.17 6.31
CA PHE A 136 -2.10 -9.00 6.95
C PHE A 136 -1.72 -9.37 8.38
N GLN A 137 -0.42 -9.59 8.59
CA GLN A 137 0.13 -9.91 9.91
C GLN A 137 0.49 -8.64 10.68
N GLU A 138 0.58 -8.76 12.00
CA GLU A 138 1.10 -7.67 12.83
C GLU A 138 2.52 -7.29 12.38
N PHE A 139 2.70 -6.03 12.00
CA PHE A 139 3.99 -5.53 11.53
C PHE A 139 4.94 -5.34 12.71
N LYS A 140 5.97 -6.18 12.81
CA LYS A 140 7.01 -6.05 13.85
C LYS A 140 8.17 -5.21 13.32
N ASP A 141 8.93 -4.59 14.22
CA ASP A 141 10.13 -3.82 13.85
C ASP A 141 11.12 -4.65 13.01
N GLY A 142 11.18 -5.97 13.25
CA GLY A 142 12.01 -6.90 12.50
C GLY A 142 11.56 -7.14 11.05
N ASP A 143 10.29 -6.87 10.72
CA ASP A 143 9.74 -7.05 9.37
C ASP A 143 10.07 -5.89 8.44
N ASN A 144 10.50 -4.76 9.01
CA ASN A 144 10.90 -3.54 8.32
C ASN A 144 12.28 -3.66 7.65
N ARG A 145 12.49 -4.76 6.92
CA ARG A 145 13.73 -5.07 6.22
C ARG A 145 13.56 -4.88 4.72
N GLY A 146 14.63 -4.43 4.08
CA GLY A 146 14.68 -4.34 2.63
C GLY A 146 14.56 -5.74 2.00
N PRO A 147 14.25 -5.80 0.69
CA PRO A 147 14.24 -7.05 -0.06
C PRO A 147 15.65 -7.59 -0.33
N ALA A 148 16.67 -6.78 -0.06
CA ALA A 148 18.07 -7.02 -0.34
C ALA A 148 18.88 -7.05 0.96
N TRP A 149 19.98 -7.79 0.93
CA TRP A 149 20.99 -7.86 1.99
C TRP A 149 21.38 -6.48 2.51
N GLU A 150 21.16 -6.23 3.80
CA GLU A 150 21.88 -5.18 4.51
C GLU A 150 23.20 -5.79 5.02
N GLU A 151 24.34 -5.34 4.49
CA GLU A 151 25.70 -5.90 4.71
C GLU A 151 26.14 -6.07 6.18
N ASN A 152 25.35 -5.59 7.14
CA ASN A 152 25.58 -5.83 8.56
C ASN A 152 25.21 -7.27 9.01
N GLU A 153 24.66 -8.10 8.12
CA GLU A 153 24.33 -9.50 8.36
C GLU A 153 25.47 -10.43 7.96
N ARG A 154 26.07 -11.09 8.96
CA ARG A 154 27.35 -11.83 8.86
C ARG A 154 27.31 -13.11 8.00
N SER A 155 26.21 -13.48 7.34
CA SER A 155 26.12 -14.77 6.65
C SER A 155 25.11 -14.78 5.49
N GLU A 156 25.64 -14.87 4.26
CA GLU A 156 24.90 -14.93 2.98
C GLU A 156 23.91 -16.12 2.84
N GLY A 157 23.95 -17.09 3.77
CA GLY A 157 23.18 -18.34 3.67
C GLY A 157 21.79 -18.36 4.32
N HIS A 158 21.43 -17.38 5.16
CA HIS A 158 20.23 -17.47 6.02
C HIS A 158 19.28 -16.25 5.93
N HIS A 159 19.35 -15.44 4.87
CA HIS A 159 18.43 -14.30 4.73
C HIS A 159 17.06 -14.79 4.27
N GLU A 160 16.10 -14.80 5.19
CA GLU A 160 14.70 -14.99 4.89
C GLU A 160 14.04 -13.62 4.64
N PRO A 161 13.47 -13.37 3.45
CA PRO A 161 12.76 -12.12 3.20
C PRO A 161 11.58 -12.00 4.16
N SER A 162 11.36 -10.79 4.70
CA SER A 162 10.23 -10.56 5.60
C SER A 162 8.89 -10.84 4.92
N TRP A 163 7.89 -11.25 5.70
CA TRP A 163 6.57 -11.67 5.20
C TRP A 163 5.90 -10.61 4.33
N ILE A 164 6.23 -9.34 4.55
CA ILE A 164 5.76 -8.22 3.75
C ILE A 164 6.11 -8.37 2.26
N TRP A 165 7.13 -9.16 1.88
CA TRP A 165 7.49 -9.45 0.49
C TRP A 165 6.81 -10.70 -0.07
N LEU A 166 6.29 -11.57 0.80
CA LEU A 166 5.67 -12.84 0.44
C LEU A 166 4.17 -12.70 0.16
N VAL A 167 3.52 -11.66 0.70
CA VAL A 167 2.09 -11.42 0.48
C VAL A 167 1.87 -11.05 -1.00
N PRO A 168 1.07 -11.82 -1.76
CA PRO A 168 0.78 -11.50 -3.15
C PRO A 168 0.23 -10.08 -3.25
N CYS A 169 0.91 -9.24 -4.03
CA CYS A 169 0.29 -7.98 -4.46
C CYS A 169 -0.90 -8.36 -5.34
N ARG A 170 -2.01 -7.61 -5.25
CA ARG A 170 -3.09 -7.72 -6.24
C ARG A 170 -2.56 -7.11 -7.53
N THR A 171 -1.62 -7.76 -8.20
CA THR A 171 -1.27 -7.38 -9.56
C THR A 171 -2.54 -7.55 -10.37
N SER A 172 -3.14 -6.41 -10.68
CA SER A 172 -4.11 -6.25 -11.76
C SER A 172 -3.59 -7.03 -12.95
N ARG A 173 -4.49 -7.82 -13.55
CA ARG A 173 -4.26 -8.76 -14.65
C ARG A 173 -3.80 -10.16 -14.20
N ALA A 174 -4.78 -10.91 -13.70
CA ALA A 174 -4.93 -12.24 -14.31
C ALA A 174 -4.92 -12.03 -15.83
N PRO A 175 -4.03 -12.67 -16.60
CA PRO A 175 -4.18 -12.69 -18.04
C PRO A 175 -5.55 -13.31 -18.28
N THR A 176 -6.50 -12.49 -18.71
CA THR A 176 -7.74 -12.96 -19.29
C THR A 176 -7.36 -13.83 -20.46
N THR A 177 -7.17 -15.13 -20.22
CA THR A 177 -7.15 -16.16 -21.24
C THR A 177 -8.58 -16.30 -21.75
N LEU A 178 -9.07 -15.25 -22.42
CA LEU A 178 -10.16 -15.38 -23.36
C LEU A 178 -9.52 -15.86 -24.65
N ALA A 179 -9.70 -17.17 -24.84
CA ALA A 179 -9.87 -17.85 -26.12
C ALA A 179 -9.41 -17.04 -27.34
N GLN A 180 -8.30 -17.50 -27.91
CA GLN A 180 -8.13 -17.50 -29.36
C GLN A 180 -9.35 -18.18 -29.99
N GLN A 181 -10.30 -17.41 -30.50
CA GLN A 181 -11.13 -17.79 -31.64
C GLN A 181 -11.89 -16.56 -32.17
N ASP A 182 -11.88 -16.47 -33.49
CA ASP A 182 -12.74 -15.64 -34.35
C ASP A 182 -12.34 -14.18 -34.57
N LEU A 183 -11.22 -14.01 -35.26
CA LEU A 183 -10.92 -12.80 -36.04
C LEU A 183 -11.42 -13.02 -37.48
N ALA A 184 -12.72 -12.81 -37.68
CA ALA A 184 -13.30 -12.66 -39.01
C ALA A 184 -14.39 -11.59 -38.98
N SER A 185 -14.17 -10.52 -39.75
CA SER A 185 -15.15 -9.60 -40.36
C SER A 185 -15.15 -8.14 -39.89
N MET A 186 -14.40 -7.33 -40.65
CA MET A 186 -14.77 -5.99 -41.19
C MET A 186 -14.74 -4.76 -40.25
N PRO A 187 -14.69 -3.52 -40.79
CA PRO A 187 -13.77 -3.01 -41.80
C PRO A 187 -13.10 -1.68 -41.40
N GLU A 188 -12.03 -1.37 -42.13
CA GLU A 188 -11.34 -0.10 -42.29
C GLU A 188 -12.29 1.10 -42.46
N GLN A 189 -12.14 2.13 -41.62
CA GLN A 189 -12.52 3.50 -41.96
C GLN A 189 -11.67 4.53 -41.20
N ALA A 190 -11.06 5.40 -41.98
CA ALA A 190 -10.17 6.48 -41.59
C ALA A 190 -10.91 7.64 -40.91
N ALA A 191 -10.31 8.21 -39.86
CA ALA A 191 -10.54 9.58 -39.46
C ALA A 191 -9.26 10.17 -38.83
N VAL A 192 -8.76 11.20 -39.49
CA VAL A 192 -7.64 12.06 -39.13
C VAL A 192 -8.03 12.99 -37.98
N ALA A 193 -7.17 13.13 -36.98
CA ALA A 193 -7.08 14.34 -36.15
C ALA A 193 -5.65 14.51 -35.63
N GLN A 194 -5.06 15.66 -35.98
CA GLN A 194 -3.80 16.20 -35.48
C GLN A 194 -3.84 16.40 -33.96
N GLU A 195 -2.73 16.11 -33.28
CA GLU A 195 -2.38 16.78 -32.02
C GLU A 195 -0.89 17.21 -32.04
N ASP A 196 -0.67 18.45 -31.63
CA ASP A 196 0.61 19.15 -31.55
C ASP A 196 1.57 18.54 -30.50
N PRO A 197 2.90 18.71 -30.67
CA PRO A 197 3.90 18.09 -29.80
C PRO A 197 4.42 19.06 -28.74
N THR A 198 3.73 19.21 -27.61
CA THR A 198 4.36 19.69 -26.36
C THR A 198 3.60 19.18 -25.15
N SER A 199 3.84 17.92 -24.78
CA SER A 199 3.51 17.40 -23.46
C SER A 199 4.78 16.82 -22.85
N VAL A 200 5.23 17.45 -21.78
CA VAL A 200 6.30 16.96 -20.92
C VAL A 200 5.84 15.61 -20.37
N GLN A 201 6.45 14.54 -20.85
CA GLN A 201 6.25 13.19 -20.32
C GLN A 201 6.74 13.17 -18.87
N ASP A 202 5.81 13.33 -17.92
CA ASP A 202 5.96 12.78 -16.59
C ASP A 202 5.73 11.27 -16.69
N SER A 203 6.75 10.57 -17.16
CA SER A 203 6.82 9.11 -17.13
C SER A 203 7.15 8.68 -15.71
N THR A 204 6.20 8.84 -14.79
CA THR A 204 6.13 8.04 -13.55
C THR A 204 5.25 6.83 -13.79
N ALA A 205 5.55 6.07 -14.86
CA ALA A 205 5.23 4.66 -14.82
C ALA A 205 6.05 4.07 -13.66
N PRO A 206 5.46 3.33 -12.71
CA PRO A 206 6.24 2.47 -11.86
C PRO A 206 6.73 1.37 -12.81
N GLU A 207 7.85 1.62 -13.49
CA GLU A 207 8.72 0.52 -13.85
C GLU A 207 9.11 -0.08 -12.50
N ASP A 208 8.31 -1.06 -12.08
CA ASP A 208 8.61 -2.05 -11.07
C ASP A 208 9.85 -2.77 -11.57
N ASN A 209 10.97 -2.07 -11.41
CA ASN A 209 12.30 -2.55 -11.71
C ASN A 209 12.66 -3.49 -10.55
N ASP A 210 12.07 -4.68 -10.66
CA ASP A 210 12.36 -5.91 -9.95
C ASP A 210 13.73 -6.48 -10.38
N ASP A 211 14.51 -5.78 -11.20
CA ASP A 211 15.80 -6.26 -11.72
C ASP A 211 16.74 -6.69 -10.59
N HIS A 212 16.71 -6.00 -9.45
CA HIS A 212 17.49 -6.41 -8.28
C HIS A 212 17.01 -7.76 -7.71
N LEU A 213 15.70 -7.98 -7.63
CA LEU A 213 15.13 -9.26 -7.17
C LEU A 213 15.40 -10.38 -8.18
N HIS A 214 15.30 -10.09 -9.47
CA HIS A 214 15.66 -11.02 -10.55
C HIS A 214 17.15 -11.39 -10.54
N VAL A 215 18.04 -10.42 -10.26
CA VAL A 215 19.48 -10.65 -10.12
C VAL A 215 19.78 -11.53 -8.90
N GLU A 216 19.16 -11.26 -7.75
CA GLU A 216 19.34 -12.09 -6.56
C GLU A 216 18.74 -13.49 -6.75
N TRP A 217 17.56 -13.61 -7.37
CA TRP A 217 16.97 -14.89 -7.75
C TRP A 217 17.91 -15.68 -8.68
N ALA A 218 18.43 -15.05 -9.73
CA ALA A 218 19.37 -15.70 -10.65
C ALA A 218 20.64 -16.17 -9.94
N LYS A 219 21.18 -15.38 -9.00
CA LYS A 219 22.31 -15.80 -8.16
C LYS A 219 21.97 -16.99 -7.27
N THR A 220 20.76 -17.05 -6.70
CA THR A 220 20.33 -18.20 -5.88
C THR A 220 20.17 -19.47 -6.72
N VAL A 221 19.63 -19.37 -7.94
CA VAL A 221 19.47 -20.48 -8.88
C VAL A 221 20.83 -21.05 -9.29
N VAL A 222 21.78 -20.19 -9.72
CA VAL A 222 23.12 -20.64 -10.13
C VAL A 222 23.87 -21.32 -8.98
N ARG A 223 23.68 -20.87 -7.73
CA ARG A 223 24.27 -21.55 -6.56
C ARG A 223 23.62 -22.90 -6.29
N ALA A 224 22.31 -23.03 -6.47
CA ALA A 224 21.61 -24.30 -6.33
C ALA A 224 22.06 -25.33 -7.39
N ASP A 225 22.16 -24.90 -8.65
CA ASP A 225 22.65 -25.75 -9.75
C ASP A 225 24.09 -26.23 -9.50
N ARG A 226 24.96 -25.34 -9.03
CA ARG A 226 26.34 -25.70 -8.67
C ARG A 226 26.40 -26.73 -7.54
N TRP A 227 25.55 -26.61 -6.52
CA TRP A 227 25.49 -27.60 -5.44
C TRP A 227 25.04 -28.98 -5.94
N GLU A 228 24.13 -29.04 -6.92
CA GLU A 228 23.77 -30.31 -7.54
C GLU A 228 24.94 -30.94 -8.32
N GLU A 229 25.75 -30.14 -9.00
CA GLU A 229 26.95 -30.62 -9.70
C GLU A 229 28.01 -31.14 -8.73
N GLU A 230 28.26 -30.42 -7.63
CA GLU A 230 29.20 -30.84 -6.57
C GLU A 230 28.71 -32.13 -5.88
N TRP A 231 27.39 -32.28 -5.65
CA TRP A 231 26.81 -33.51 -5.12
C TRP A 231 26.95 -34.70 -6.08
N LYS A 232 26.64 -34.51 -7.38
CA LYS A 232 26.82 -35.56 -8.40
C LYS A 232 28.28 -35.99 -8.51
N THR A 233 29.20 -35.03 -8.48
CA THR A 233 30.66 -35.31 -8.52
C THR A 233 31.11 -36.12 -7.30
N LEU A 234 30.65 -35.77 -6.09
CA LEU A 234 30.98 -36.51 -4.87
C LEU A 234 30.41 -37.94 -4.88
N VAL A 235 29.22 -38.14 -5.44
CA VAL A 235 28.62 -39.48 -5.57
C VAL A 235 29.41 -40.34 -6.55
N ASP A 236 29.85 -39.78 -7.68
CA ASP A 236 30.69 -40.48 -8.67
C ASP A 236 32.09 -40.80 -8.13
N GLU A 237 32.67 -39.95 -7.28
CA GLU A 237 34.01 -40.16 -6.70
C GLU A 237 34.01 -41.23 -5.57
N MET A 238 32.85 -41.51 -4.97
CA MET A 238 32.69 -42.51 -3.91
C MET A 238 32.38 -43.94 -4.41
N HIS A 239 32.28 -44.15 -5.73
CA HIS A 239 32.02 -45.43 -6.39
C HIS A 239 33.24 -45.98 -7.15
#